data_AF-A0AAQ3TTW0-F1
#
_entry.id   AF-A0AAQ3TTW0-F1
#
_cell.length_a   1.000
_cell.length_b   1.000
_cell.length_c   1.000
_cell.angle_alpha   90.00
_cell.angle_beta   90.00
_cell.angle_gamma   90.00
#
_symmetry.space_group_name_H-M   'P 1'
#
loop_
_entity.id
_entity.type
_entity.pdbx_description
1 polymer ?
#
loop_
_entity_poly.entity_id
_entity_poly.type
_entity_poly.pdbx_seq_one_letter_code
_entity_poly.pdbx_strand_id
1 'polypeptide(L)'
;MDSFPDRAHVRLRSRVRGTFLCADEDGYGVSLTGSRESLNTAWQVHRAARGGAVCVLLLGAAYGRYLALLPSPAPAGHRGHRAVQAAYATLMQGDIAWDVYVAGGGDHVVLSHHGSTNRLRANGRYRRWLNRVSVQGGGNLSTMMHWVVEPIPLRSEPPDLPFPTPLPHVSFRMIVYVRADDLEHLNLDDRGMFMFGDRSVFQLRSALANQLQEEHYTDITLCVRAGTRGRFIPLVTDLPRNRSPLFIVVLTTGSPAALALRYPDVDVQ
;
A
#
# COMPACT_ATOMS: atom_id res chain seq x y z
N MET A 1 -7.91 19.35 -4.94
CA MET A 1 -6.77 18.38 -4.92
C MET A 1 -5.98 18.47 -3.61
N ASP A 2 -6.28 19.43 -2.75
CA ASP A 2 -5.47 19.79 -1.58
C ASP A 2 -5.42 18.69 -0.52
N SER A 3 -6.46 17.84 -0.44
CA SER A 3 -6.50 16.68 0.45
C SER A 3 -5.58 15.51 0.04
N PHE A 4 -4.96 15.58 -1.15
CA PHE A 4 -4.01 14.56 -1.63
C PHE A 4 -2.66 15.18 -2.01
N PRO A 5 -1.88 15.76 -1.08
CA PRO A 5 -0.53 16.23 -1.38
C PRO A 5 0.37 15.05 -1.74
N ASP A 6 1.32 15.24 -2.67
CA ASP A 6 2.25 14.15 -3.00
C ASP A 6 3.10 13.74 -1.78
N ARG A 7 3.35 12.44 -1.63
CA ARG A 7 4.05 11.80 -0.50
C ARG A 7 3.37 11.93 0.87
N ALA A 8 2.20 12.58 0.97
CA ALA A 8 1.41 12.57 2.20
C ALA A 8 0.80 11.18 2.45
N HIS A 9 0.60 10.83 3.72
CA HIS A 9 -0.13 9.64 4.10
C HIS A 9 -1.57 10.00 4.45
N VAL A 10 -2.51 9.20 3.95
CA VAL A 10 -3.95 9.40 4.19
C VAL A 10 -4.64 8.08 4.51
N ARG A 11 -5.76 8.16 5.22
CA ARG A 11 -6.77 7.10 5.33
C ARG A 11 -8.00 7.50 4.53
N LEU A 12 -8.67 6.52 3.96
CA LEU A 12 -9.96 6.71 3.30
C LEU A 12 -11.05 6.08 4.15
N ARG A 13 -11.85 6.90 4.83
CA ARG A 13 -12.99 6.44 5.64
C ARG A 13 -14.27 6.47 4.81
N SER A 14 -14.99 5.36 4.78
CA SER A 14 -16.30 5.29 4.15
C SER A 14 -17.28 6.20 4.89
N ARG A 15 -17.91 7.14 4.17
CA ARG A 15 -18.91 8.06 4.75
C ARG A 15 -20.04 7.32 5.45
N VAL A 16 -20.54 6.25 4.82
CA VAL A 16 -21.72 5.52 5.31
C VAL A 16 -21.38 4.51 6.38
N ARG A 17 -20.21 3.84 6.28
CA ARG A 17 -19.84 2.77 7.21
C ARG A 17 -18.99 3.22 8.39
N GLY A 18 -18.31 4.36 8.28
CA GLY A 18 -17.30 4.78 9.25
C GLY A 18 -16.04 3.90 9.26
N THR A 19 -15.96 2.90 8.38
CA THR A 19 -14.82 1.97 8.26
C THR A 19 -13.81 2.45 7.23
N PHE A 20 -12.56 2.01 7.36
CA PHE A 20 -11.43 2.46 6.55
C PHE A 20 -11.09 1.48 5.43
N LEU A 21 -10.64 2.01 4.29
CA LEU A 21 -10.02 1.22 3.22
C LEU A 21 -8.74 0.56 3.75
N CYS A 22 -8.69 -0.77 3.66
CA CYS A 22 -7.63 -1.61 4.19
C CYS A 22 -6.99 -2.45 3.09
N ALA A 23 -5.66 -2.49 3.05
CA ALA A 23 -4.88 -3.45 2.29
C ALA A 23 -4.95 -4.81 2.99
N ASP A 24 -5.49 -5.83 2.34
CA ASP A 24 -5.64 -7.14 2.97
C ASP A 24 -4.28 -7.82 3.17
N GLU A 25 -4.17 -8.59 4.27
CA GLU A 25 -2.94 -9.30 4.61
C GLU A 25 -2.52 -10.33 3.57
N ASP A 26 -3.40 -10.77 2.67
CA ASP A 26 -3.04 -11.65 1.55
C ASP A 26 -2.13 -10.97 0.51
N GLY A 27 -1.90 -9.65 0.62
CA GLY A 27 -1.10 -8.84 -0.29
C GLY A 27 -1.75 -8.63 -1.66
N TYR A 28 -3.05 -8.91 -1.79
CA TYR A 28 -3.79 -8.87 -3.04
C TYR A 28 -5.15 -8.16 -2.92
N GLY A 29 -5.97 -8.49 -1.93
CA GLY A 29 -7.30 -7.90 -1.76
C GLY A 29 -7.27 -6.50 -1.14
N VAL A 30 -8.40 -5.80 -1.25
CA VAL A 30 -8.71 -4.67 -0.37
C VAL A 30 -10.10 -4.83 0.26
N SER A 31 -10.22 -4.41 1.51
CA SER A 31 -11.45 -4.51 2.29
C SER A 31 -11.69 -3.28 3.15
N LEU A 32 -12.75 -3.35 3.94
CA LEU A 32 -13.13 -2.36 4.93
C LEU A 32 -12.90 -2.92 6.33
N THR A 33 -12.22 -2.14 7.16
CA THR A 33 -11.95 -2.47 8.56
C THR A 33 -12.43 -1.38 9.49
N GLY A 34 -12.82 -1.76 10.71
CA GLY A 34 -13.09 -0.81 11.79
C GLY A 34 -11.82 -0.35 12.51
N SER A 35 -10.70 -1.05 12.33
CA SER A 35 -9.42 -0.69 12.96
C SER A 35 -8.80 0.52 12.24
N ARG A 36 -8.75 1.65 12.92
CA ARG A 36 -8.11 2.88 12.43
C ARG A 36 -6.59 2.83 12.59
N GLU A 37 -6.12 2.26 13.69
CA GLU A 37 -4.72 2.19 14.12
C GLU A 37 -4.02 1.00 13.46
N SER A 38 -3.99 0.98 12.13
CA SER A 38 -3.34 -0.08 11.37
C SER A 38 -2.62 0.48 10.16
N LEU A 39 -1.38 0.04 9.96
CA LEU A 39 -0.58 0.37 8.77
C LEU A 39 -1.26 -0.06 7.47
N ASN A 40 -2.08 -1.10 7.50
CA ASN A 40 -2.86 -1.57 6.35
C ASN A 40 -3.92 -0.56 5.90
N THR A 41 -4.28 0.41 6.74
CA THR A 41 -5.20 1.50 6.39
C THR A 41 -4.51 2.76 5.89
N ALA A 42 -3.18 2.81 5.97
CA ALA A 42 -2.39 3.95 5.55
C ALA A 42 -1.99 3.84 4.07
N TRP A 43 -2.32 4.89 3.31
CA TRP A 43 -2.01 4.99 1.89
C TRP A 43 -1.18 6.24 1.65
N GLN A 44 0.02 6.08 1.13
CA GLN A 44 0.83 7.19 0.63
C GLN A 44 0.29 7.65 -0.71
N VAL A 45 0.11 8.96 -0.84
CA VAL A 45 -0.30 9.60 -2.08
C VAL A 45 0.89 9.70 -3.02
N HIS A 46 0.70 9.21 -4.24
CA HIS A 46 1.65 9.39 -5.33
C HIS A 46 0.95 10.11 -6.48
N ARG A 47 1.27 11.38 -6.68
CA ARG A 47 0.79 12.17 -7.82
C ARG A 47 1.58 11.85 -9.08
N ALA A 48 0.88 11.53 -10.16
CA ALA A 48 1.49 11.24 -11.46
C ALA A 48 0.80 12.05 -12.56
N ALA A 49 1.59 12.56 -13.52
CA ALA A 49 1.05 13.20 -14.71
C ALA A 49 0.72 12.14 -15.77
N ARG A 50 -0.51 12.17 -16.28
CA ARG A 50 -1.01 11.27 -17.35
C ARG A 50 -1.86 12.05 -18.34
N GLY A 51 -1.45 12.04 -19.61
CA GLY A 51 -2.20 12.72 -20.68
C GLY A 51 -2.45 14.20 -20.42
N GLY A 52 -1.53 14.89 -19.73
CA GLY A 52 -1.66 16.31 -19.36
C GLY A 52 -2.48 16.59 -18.10
N ALA A 53 -3.10 15.58 -17.48
CA ALA A 53 -3.81 15.69 -16.21
C ALA A 53 -3.00 15.06 -15.06
N VAL A 54 -3.18 15.57 -13.84
CA VAL A 54 -2.59 14.98 -12.63
C VAL A 54 -3.57 13.98 -12.05
N CYS A 55 -3.18 12.71 -11.99
CA CYS A 55 -3.93 11.65 -11.31
C CYS A 55 -3.28 11.29 -9.96
N VAL A 56 -4.07 10.69 -9.08
CA VAL A 56 -3.61 10.13 -7.80
C VAL A 56 -3.43 8.63 -7.94
N LEU A 57 -2.28 8.14 -7.49
CA LEU A 57 -2.03 6.73 -7.20
C LEU A 57 -1.97 6.57 -5.68
N LEU A 58 -2.55 5.50 -5.15
CA LEU A 58 -2.56 5.24 -3.69
C LEU A 58 -1.68 4.04 -3.38
N LEU A 59 -0.56 4.28 -2.72
CA LEU A 59 0.46 3.29 -2.39
C LEU A 59 0.30 2.85 -0.93
N GLY A 60 -0.07 1.59 -0.69
CA GLY A 60 -0.28 1.06 0.65
C GLY A 60 1.02 0.99 1.45
N ALA A 61 1.02 1.57 2.66
CA ALA A 61 2.18 1.63 3.53
C ALA A 61 2.59 0.27 4.11
N ALA A 62 1.67 -0.70 4.18
CA ALA A 62 1.96 -2.03 4.73
C ALA A 62 2.81 -2.91 3.77
N TYR A 63 2.45 -2.94 2.49
CA TYR A 63 3.03 -3.90 1.54
C TYR A 63 3.61 -3.26 0.27
N GLY A 64 3.61 -1.92 0.19
CA GLY A 64 4.20 -1.18 -0.94
C GLY A 64 3.50 -1.40 -2.27
N ARG A 65 2.21 -1.76 -2.26
CA ARG A 65 1.39 -2.02 -3.46
C ARG A 65 0.35 -0.94 -3.67
N TYR A 66 -0.03 -0.71 -4.91
CA TYR A 66 -0.98 0.32 -5.30
C TYR A 66 -2.42 -0.18 -5.32
N LEU A 67 -3.37 0.67 -4.91
CA LEU A 67 -4.79 0.43 -5.11
C LEU A 67 -5.10 0.40 -6.62
N ALA A 68 -5.66 -0.71 -7.08
CA ALA A 68 -5.91 -0.96 -8.50
C ALA A 68 -7.33 -1.46 -8.77
N LEU A 69 -7.82 -1.14 -9.97
CA LEU A 69 -8.97 -1.78 -10.59
C LEU A 69 -8.52 -3.09 -11.26
N LEU A 70 -9.17 -4.20 -10.94
CA LEU A 70 -9.08 -5.41 -11.74
C LEU A 70 -10.38 -5.61 -12.53
N PRO A 71 -10.34 -5.75 -13.87
CA PRO A 71 -11.54 -5.86 -14.70
C PRO A 71 -12.44 -7.08 -14.44
N SER A 72 -12.04 -8.00 -13.57
CA SER A 72 -12.90 -9.13 -13.21
C SER A 72 -14.04 -8.71 -12.27
N PRO A 73 -15.22 -9.36 -12.36
CA PRO A 73 -16.34 -9.07 -11.49
C PRO A 73 -16.00 -9.21 -10.00
N ALA A 74 -16.55 -8.30 -9.20
CA ALA A 74 -16.48 -8.40 -7.75
C ALA A 74 -17.12 -9.70 -7.23
N PRO A 75 -16.71 -10.23 -6.06
CA PRO A 75 -17.31 -11.44 -5.49
C PRO A 75 -18.82 -11.33 -5.34
N ALA A 76 -19.52 -12.48 -5.32
CA ALA A 76 -20.96 -12.54 -5.16
C ALA A 76 -21.47 -11.64 -4.01
N GLY A 77 -22.56 -10.92 -4.26
CA GLY A 77 -23.13 -9.95 -3.33
C GLY A 77 -22.52 -8.54 -3.38
N HIS A 78 -21.44 -8.33 -4.14
CA HIS A 78 -20.84 -7.01 -4.38
C HIS A 78 -21.22 -6.47 -5.77
N ARG A 79 -21.06 -5.15 -5.97
CA ARG A 79 -21.33 -4.49 -7.26
C ARG A 79 -20.04 -4.09 -7.95
N GLY A 80 -20.02 -4.18 -9.28
CA GLY A 80 -18.90 -3.71 -10.09
C GLY A 80 -17.73 -4.70 -10.14
N HIS A 81 -16.55 -4.14 -10.31
CA HIS A 81 -15.29 -4.84 -10.56
C HIS A 81 -14.48 -4.94 -9.28
N ARG A 82 -13.47 -5.82 -9.24
CA ARG A 82 -12.61 -5.96 -8.07
C ARG A 82 -11.70 -4.75 -7.88
N ALA A 83 -11.58 -4.31 -6.63
CA ALA A 83 -10.47 -3.49 -6.20
C ALA A 83 -9.40 -4.42 -5.60
N VAL A 84 -8.13 -4.22 -5.95
CA VAL A 84 -7.00 -5.08 -5.54
C VAL A 84 -5.75 -4.24 -5.26
N GLN A 85 -4.69 -4.91 -4.81
CA GLN A 85 -3.34 -4.38 -4.63
C GLN A 85 -2.44 -4.83 -5.80
N ALA A 86 -1.91 -3.88 -6.58
CA ALA A 86 -1.07 -4.14 -7.74
C ALA A 86 0.33 -3.54 -7.63
N ALA A 87 1.27 -4.08 -8.41
CA ALA A 87 2.57 -3.44 -8.64
C ALA A 87 2.43 -2.31 -9.66
N TYR A 88 3.32 -1.32 -9.62
CA TYR A 88 3.44 -0.29 -10.65
C TYR A 88 4.61 -0.62 -11.58
N ALA A 89 4.32 -1.23 -12.72
CA ALA A 89 5.30 -1.83 -13.63
C ALA A 89 5.67 -0.93 -14.82
N THR A 90 4.78 -0.07 -15.30
CA THR A 90 5.03 0.81 -16.46
C THR A 90 4.32 2.13 -16.30
N LEU A 91 4.90 3.24 -16.82
CA LEU A 91 4.29 4.57 -16.73
C LEU A 91 2.89 4.62 -17.36
N MET A 92 2.61 3.76 -18.34
CA MET A 92 1.34 3.66 -19.05
C MET A 92 0.27 2.83 -18.32
N GLN A 93 0.60 2.26 -17.15
CA GLN A 93 -0.28 1.33 -16.45
C GLN A 93 -1.53 2.04 -15.90
N GLY A 94 -2.67 1.90 -16.59
CA GLY A 94 -3.93 2.60 -16.30
C GLY A 94 -4.65 2.19 -15.01
N ASP A 95 -4.58 0.92 -14.62
CA ASP A 95 -5.43 0.29 -13.60
C ASP A 95 -5.26 0.84 -12.18
N ILE A 96 -4.14 1.49 -11.88
CA ILE A 96 -3.82 2.07 -10.57
C ILE A 96 -4.11 3.58 -10.45
N ALA A 97 -4.61 4.22 -11.51
CA ALA A 97 -4.79 5.66 -11.54
C ALA A 97 -6.21 6.10 -11.18
N TRP A 98 -6.30 7.16 -10.38
CA TRP A 98 -7.54 7.67 -9.83
C TRP A 98 -7.66 9.19 -10.02
N ASP A 99 -8.80 9.62 -10.56
CA ASP A 99 -9.25 10.99 -10.55
C ASP A 99 -10.05 11.25 -9.27
N VAL A 100 -9.77 12.35 -8.59
CA VAL A 100 -10.40 12.70 -7.31
C VAL A 100 -11.30 13.91 -7.49
N TYR A 101 -12.57 13.76 -7.12
CA TYR A 101 -13.57 14.82 -7.18
C TYR A 101 -14.13 15.09 -5.79
N VAL A 102 -14.31 16.37 -5.46
CA VAL A 102 -15.00 16.78 -4.22
C VAL A 102 -16.50 16.59 -4.41
N ALA A 103 -17.17 15.98 -3.43
CA ALA A 103 -18.59 15.67 -3.47
C ALA A 103 -19.32 16.24 -2.24
N GLY A 104 -20.59 16.64 -2.45
CA GLY A 104 -21.53 16.93 -1.37
C GLY A 104 -21.12 18.07 -0.42
N GLY A 105 -20.75 19.23 -0.97
CA GLY A 105 -20.52 20.46 -0.19
C GLY A 105 -19.09 20.70 0.29
N GLY A 106 -18.15 19.77 0.07
CA GLY A 106 -16.73 19.96 0.40
C GLY A 106 -16.12 18.83 1.23
N ASP A 107 -16.94 18.12 2.00
CA ASP A 107 -16.45 17.26 3.09
C ASP A 107 -16.07 15.85 2.65
N HIS A 108 -16.35 15.49 1.40
CA HIS A 108 -16.17 14.13 0.89
C HIS A 108 -15.54 14.14 -0.48
N VAL A 109 -14.91 13.02 -0.83
CA VAL A 109 -14.35 12.79 -2.15
C VAL A 109 -14.92 11.53 -2.79
N VAL A 110 -14.88 11.52 -4.11
CA VAL A 110 -15.13 10.36 -4.95
C VAL A 110 -13.85 10.08 -5.73
N LEU A 111 -13.38 8.83 -5.65
CA LEU A 111 -12.26 8.35 -6.45
C LEU A 111 -12.82 7.62 -7.66
N SER A 112 -12.63 8.19 -8.85
CA SER A 112 -12.98 7.57 -10.13
C SER A 112 -11.72 6.99 -10.74
N HIS A 113 -11.78 5.77 -11.29
CA HIS A 113 -10.67 5.24 -12.08
C HIS A 113 -10.42 6.16 -13.28
N HIS A 114 -9.16 6.52 -13.49
CA HIS A 114 -8.74 7.56 -14.41
C HIS A 114 -9.31 7.37 -15.82
N GLY A 115 -9.88 8.43 -16.39
CA GLY A 115 -10.48 8.41 -17.72
C GLY A 115 -11.76 7.57 -17.83
N SER A 116 -12.40 7.21 -16.72
CA SER A 116 -13.62 6.40 -16.70
C SER A 116 -14.64 6.90 -15.67
N THR A 117 -15.88 6.41 -15.77
CA THR A 117 -16.94 6.68 -14.78
C THR A 117 -16.97 5.66 -13.64
N ASN A 118 -16.02 4.73 -13.61
CA ASN A 118 -15.94 3.69 -12.60
C ASN A 118 -15.44 4.27 -11.28
N ARG A 119 -16.21 4.12 -10.19
CA ARG A 119 -15.91 4.76 -8.91
C ARG A 119 -15.62 3.74 -7.82
N LEU A 120 -14.67 4.06 -6.94
CA LEU A 120 -14.35 3.28 -5.75
C LEU A 120 -15.54 3.27 -4.79
N ARG A 121 -15.96 2.07 -4.37
CA ARG A 121 -17.18 1.84 -3.60
C ARG A 121 -16.92 0.98 -2.37
N ALA A 122 -17.39 1.48 -1.23
CA ALA A 122 -17.58 0.70 -0.02
C ALA A 122 -18.83 -0.19 -0.14
N ASN A 123 -18.72 -1.49 0.11
CA ASN A 123 -19.87 -2.40 0.15
C ASN A 123 -20.33 -2.71 1.57
N GLY A 124 -21.44 -3.46 1.68
CA GLY A 124 -21.92 -3.97 2.96
C GLY A 124 -22.76 -2.98 3.77
N ARG A 125 -23.60 -2.14 3.13
CA ARG A 125 -24.52 -1.22 3.82
C ARG A 125 -25.36 -1.92 4.88
N TYR A 126 -25.94 -3.05 4.51
CA TYR A 126 -26.89 -3.81 5.32
C TYR A 126 -26.30 -5.14 5.80
N ARG A 127 -25.25 -5.64 5.15
CA ARG A 127 -24.60 -6.91 5.44
C ARG A 127 -23.14 -6.67 5.76
N ARG A 128 -22.80 -6.55 7.06
CA ARG A 128 -21.47 -6.11 7.51
C ARG A 128 -20.33 -7.02 7.06
N TRP A 129 -20.61 -8.31 6.85
CA TRP A 129 -19.67 -9.31 6.32
C TRP A 129 -19.30 -9.13 4.84
N LEU A 130 -20.08 -8.35 4.07
CA LEU A 130 -19.72 -7.94 2.71
C LEU A 130 -18.81 -6.70 2.76
N ASN A 131 -17.64 -6.84 3.35
CA ASN A 131 -16.71 -5.75 3.63
C ASN A 131 -15.69 -5.49 2.50
N ARG A 132 -15.80 -6.10 1.32
CA ARG A 132 -14.88 -5.80 0.22
C ARG A 132 -15.13 -4.42 -0.38
N VAL A 133 -14.06 -3.82 -0.88
CA VAL A 133 -14.13 -2.62 -1.72
C VAL A 133 -14.19 -3.05 -3.19
N SER A 134 -14.99 -2.34 -3.98
CA SER A 134 -15.15 -2.63 -5.40
C SER A 134 -15.12 -1.34 -6.21
N VAL A 135 -15.07 -1.49 -7.54
CA VAL A 135 -15.03 -0.38 -8.48
C VAL A 135 -16.25 -0.47 -9.39
N GLN A 136 -17.23 0.40 -9.16
CA GLN A 136 -18.54 0.32 -9.81
C GLN A 136 -18.68 1.43 -10.87
N GLY A 137 -18.90 1.02 -12.12
CA GLY A 137 -19.32 1.89 -13.21
C GLY A 137 -20.83 1.99 -13.34
N GLY A 138 -21.29 3.09 -13.96
CA GLY A 138 -22.69 3.31 -14.31
C GLY A 138 -23.60 3.61 -13.10
N GLY A 139 -24.69 4.35 -13.38
CA GLY A 139 -25.72 4.72 -12.40
C GLY A 139 -25.41 5.98 -11.58
N ASN A 140 -26.39 6.37 -10.76
CA ASN A 140 -26.31 7.57 -9.91
C ASN A 140 -25.22 7.43 -8.83
N LEU A 141 -24.63 8.56 -8.46
CA LEU A 141 -23.71 8.63 -7.32
C LEU A 141 -24.41 8.10 -6.07
N SER A 142 -23.82 7.05 -5.49
CA SER A 142 -24.29 6.45 -4.25
C SER A 142 -23.43 7.00 -3.11
N THR A 143 -24.03 7.25 -1.94
CA THR A 143 -23.26 7.64 -0.74
C THR A 143 -22.20 6.62 -0.34
N MET A 144 -22.29 5.38 -0.82
CA MET A 144 -21.27 4.35 -0.69
C MET A 144 -20.00 4.56 -1.52
N MET A 145 -20.01 5.54 -2.43
CA MET A 145 -18.85 5.99 -3.19
C MET A 145 -18.18 7.22 -2.57
N HIS A 146 -18.75 7.75 -1.47
CA HIS A 146 -18.22 8.92 -0.78
C HIS A 146 -17.23 8.49 0.31
N TRP A 147 -16.04 9.08 0.26
CA TRP A 147 -14.95 8.84 1.19
C TRP A 147 -14.59 10.14 1.90
N VAL A 148 -14.28 10.05 3.19
CA VAL A 148 -13.63 11.11 3.94
C VAL A 148 -12.13 10.82 3.91
N VAL A 149 -11.35 11.83 3.55
CA VAL A 149 -9.88 11.74 3.55
C VAL A 149 -9.39 12.21 4.91
N GLU A 150 -8.75 11.32 5.66
CA GLU A 150 -8.14 11.66 6.94
C GLU A 150 -6.62 11.68 6.76
N PRO A 151 -5.95 12.83 6.97
CA PRO A 151 -4.50 12.88 6.91
C PRO A 151 -3.89 12.06 8.06
N ILE A 152 -2.75 11.42 7.80
CA ILE A 152 -1.96 10.72 8.81
C ILE A 152 -0.69 11.54 9.04
N PRO A 153 -0.40 11.95 10.29
CA PRO A 153 0.85 12.62 10.60
C PRO A 153 2.04 11.70 10.33
N LEU A 154 3.23 12.29 10.24
CA LEU A 154 4.47 11.53 10.08
C LEU A 154 5.09 11.31 11.45
N ARG A 155 5.69 10.13 11.65
CA ARG A 155 6.54 9.89 12.81
C ARG A 155 7.85 10.66 12.64
N SER A 156 8.41 11.14 13.74
CA SER A 156 9.76 11.71 13.78
C SER A 156 10.83 10.65 13.60
N GLU A 157 10.56 9.42 14.03
CA GLU A 157 11.49 8.29 13.99
C GLU A 157 10.83 7.03 13.41
N PRO A 158 11.61 6.13 12.81
CA PRO A 158 11.11 4.82 12.38
C PRO A 158 10.44 4.07 13.55
N PRO A 159 9.29 3.40 13.33
CA PRO A 159 8.68 2.58 14.37
C PRO A 159 9.54 1.35 14.67
N ASP A 160 9.41 0.85 15.91
CA ASP A 160 9.96 -0.45 16.26
C ASP A 160 9.33 -1.56 15.40
N LEU A 161 10.15 -2.53 15.02
CA LEU A 161 9.66 -3.68 14.27
C LEU A 161 8.83 -4.59 15.20
N PRO A 162 7.74 -5.18 14.69
CA PRO A 162 6.96 -6.13 15.47
C PRO A 162 7.83 -7.32 15.89
N PHE A 163 7.68 -7.74 17.14
CA PHE A 163 8.37 -8.92 17.65
C PHE A 163 7.93 -10.16 16.84
N PRO A 164 8.87 -11.06 16.50
CA PRO A 164 8.53 -12.31 15.82
C PRO A 164 7.47 -13.08 16.62
N THR A 165 6.31 -13.31 16.01
CA THR A 165 5.28 -14.16 16.62
C THR A 165 5.51 -15.60 16.16
N PRO A 166 5.60 -16.60 17.07
CA PRO A 166 5.72 -18.00 16.67
C PRO A 166 4.48 -18.42 15.87
N LEU A 167 4.63 -18.65 14.57
CA LEU A 167 3.53 -19.11 13.73
C LEU A 167 3.66 -20.63 13.45
N PRO A 168 2.57 -21.40 13.58
CA PRO A 168 2.59 -22.85 13.38
C PRO A 168 2.78 -23.27 11.91
N HIS A 169 2.87 -22.32 10.97
CA HIS A 169 2.94 -22.60 9.53
C HIS A 169 4.18 -21.96 8.91
N VAL A 170 5.17 -22.79 8.60
CA VAL A 170 6.30 -22.42 7.74
C VAL A 170 5.77 -22.30 6.32
N SER A 171 5.76 -21.08 5.78
CA SER A 171 5.41 -20.82 4.40
C SER A 171 6.59 -20.17 3.71
N PHE A 172 7.22 -20.92 2.81
CA PHE A 172 8.37 -20.41 2.08
C PHE A 172 7.95 -19.48 0.94
N ARG A 173 8.69 -18.39 0.79
CA ARG A 173 8.63 -17.51 -0.37
C ARG A 173 10.02 -17.11 -0.81
N MET A 174 10.16 -16.81 -2.10
CA MET A 174 11.39 -16.25 -2.62
C MET A 174 11.51 -14.78 -2.24
N ILE A 175 12.61 -14.41 -1.59
CA ILE A 175 13.03 -13.03 -1.43
C ILE A 175 14.06 -12.74 -2.51
N VAL A 176 13.80 -11.70 -3.29
CA VAL A 176 14.76 -11.09 -4.21
C VAL A 176 15.16 -9.78 -3.58
N TYR A 177 16.44 -9.55 -3.37
CA TYR A 177 16.90 -8.32 -2.73
C TYR A 177 18.03 -7.66 -3.51
N VAL A 178 18.14 -6.36 -3.36
CA VAL A 178 19.22 -5.55 -3.93
C VAL A 178 19.56 -4.42 -2.97
N ARG A 179 20.84 -4.11 -2.81
CA ARG A 179 21.27 -2.93 -2.06
C ARG A 179 21.16 -1.72 -2.99
N ALA A 180 20.46 -0.67 -2.55
CA ALA A 180 20.48 0.59 -3.29
C ALA A 180 21.73 1.39 -2.93
N ASP A 181 22.17 2.22 -3.86
CA ASP A 181 23.13 3.28 -3.54
C ASP A 181 22.45 4.45 -2.81
N ASP A 182 23.26 5.44 -2.42
CA ASP A 182 22.78 6.64 -1.72
C ASP A 182 21.83 7.51 -2.55
N LEU A 183 21.74 7.26 -3.87
CA LEU A 183 20.93 7.99 -4.85
C LEU A 183 19.71 7.19 -5.33
N GLU A 184 19.28 6.16 -4.58
CA GLU A 184 18.17 5.26 -4.91
C GLU A 184 18.34 4.46 -6.23
N HIS A 185 19.55 4.39 -6.80
CA HIS A 185 19.80 3.52 -7.95
C HIS A 185 19.94 2.07 -7.51
N LEU A 186 19.35 1.19 -8.29
CA LEU A 186 19.40 -0.26 -8.07
C LEU A 186 20.20 -0.90 -9.19
N ASN A 187 21.37 -1.46 -8.87
CA ASN A 187 22.05 -2.37 -9.78
C ASN A 187 21.38 -3.75 -9.72
N LEU A 188 20.46 -4.02 -10.65
CA LEU A 188 19.69 -5.27 -10.65
C LEU A 188 20.53 -6.50 -10.98
N ASP A 189 21.74 -6.33 -11.53
CA ASP A 189 22.64 -7.44 -11.82
C ASP A 189 23.28 -7.99 -10.54
N ASP A 190 23.40 -7.17 -9.49
CA ASP A 190 23.93 -7.56 -8.17
C ASP A 190 22.83 -8.06 -7.23
N ARG A 191 21.64 -8.39 -7.76
CA ARG A 191 20.52 -8.86 -6.92
C ARG A 191 20.83 -10.24 -6.34
N GLY A 192 20.60 -10.39 -5.04
CA GLY A 192 20.60 -11.68 -4.37
C GLY A 192 19.20 -12.29 -4.31
N MET A 193 19.15 -13.60 -4.10
CA MET A 193 17.89 -14.31 -3.86
C MET A 193 18.06 -15.42 -2.82
N PHE A 194 17.04 -15.63 -2.00
CA PHE A 194 16.99 -16.76 -1.08
C PHE A 194 15.54 -17.13 -0.74
N MET A 195 15.34 -18.34 -0.22
CA MET A 195 14.05 -18.79 0.28
C MET A 195 13.90 -18.38 1.75
N PHE A 196 12.82 -17.69 2.07
CA PHE A 196 12.51 -17.24 3.43
C PHE A 196 11.25 -17.95 3.94
N GLY A 197 11.36 -18.59 5.11
CA GLY A 197 10.32 -19.45 5.69
C GLY A 197 9.40 -18.77 6.71
N ASP A 198 9.60 -17.48 6.98
CA ASP A 198 8.87 -16.71 7.99
C ASP A 198 8.10 -15.54 7.30
N ARG A 199 7.28 -14.84 8.08
CA ARG A 199 6.66 -13.56 7.74
C ARG A 199 7.20 -12.40 8.57
N SER A 200 7.96 -12.68 9.63
CA SER A 200 8.48 -11.64 10.50
C SER A 200 9.42 -10.70 9.74
N VAL A 201 9.11 -9.40 9.72
CA VAL A 201 10.01 -8.39 9.14
C VAL A 201 11.30 -8.28 9.95
N PHE A 202 11.24 -8.49 11.26
CA PHE A 202 12.41 -8.54 12.14
C PHE A 202 13.36 -9.68 11.74
N GLN A 203 12.82 -10.89 11.53
CA GLN A 203 13.62 -12.03 11.08
C GLN A 203 14.17 -11.81 9.68
N LEU A 204 13.39 -11.17 8.78
CA LEU A 204 13.85 -10.83 7.44
C LEU A 204 15.03 -9.84 7.49
N ARG A 205 14.94 -8.81 8.31
CA ARG A 205 16.02 -7.81 8.49
C ARG A 205 17.28 -8.45 9.04
N SER A 206 17.13 -9.31 10.05
CA SER A 206 18.25 -10.06 10.63
C SER A 206 18.91 -10.99 9.60
N ALA A 207 18.13 -11.72 8.81
CA ALA A 207 18.64 -12.61 7.76
C ALA A 207 19.40 -11.85 6.67
N LEU A 208 18.86 -10.71 6.22
CA LEU A 208 19.51 -9.87 5.20
C LEU A 208 20.79 -9.21 5.71
N ALA A 209 20.81 -8.73 6.96
CA ALA A 209 22.01 -8.16 7.57
C ALA A 209 23.16 -9.18 7.62
N ASN A 210 22.87 -10.40 8.07
CA ASN A 210 23.84 -11.50 8.07
C ASN A 210 24.35 -11.82 6.65
N GLN A 211 23.43 -11.88 5.68
CA GLN A 211 23.78 -12.18 4.28
C GLN A 211 24.61 -11.06 3.63
N LEU A 212 24.45 -9.82 4.08
CA LEU A 212 25.22 -8.65 3.65
C LEU A 212 26.46 -8.39 4.51
N GLN A 213 26.75 -9.24 5.50
CA GLN A 213 27.87 -9.10 6.43
C GLN A 213 27.87 -7.77 7.22
N GLU A 214 26.69 -7.28 7.56
CA GLU A 214 26.52 -6.11 8.43
C GLU A 214 26.75 -6.49 9.89
N GLU A 215 27.30 -5.56 10.68
CA GLU A 215 27.61 -5.80 12.10
C GLU A 215 26.32 -5.95 12.91
N HIS A 216 25.34 -5.09 12.63
CA HIS A 216 24.04 -5.12 13.27
C HIS A 216 22.89 -5.09 12.26
N TYR A 217 21.81 -5.80 12.57
CA TYR A 217 20.58 -5.76 11.78
C TYR A 217 19.94 -4.37 11.71
N THR A 218 20.34 -3.43 12.57
CA THR A 218 19.92 -2.01 12.55
C THR A 218 20.66 -1.18 11.51
N ASP A 219 21.78 -1.66 10.98
CA ASP A 219 22.61 -0.93 10.01
C ASP A 219 21.98 -0.90 8.62
N ILE A 220 20.91 -1.69 8.43
CA ILE A 220 20.10 -1.70 7.23
C ILE A 220 18.65 -1.32 7.50
N THR A 221 18.07 -0.62 6.52
CA THR A 221 16.65 -0.31 6.45
C THR A 221 16.05 -1.02 5.25
N LEU A 222 14.99 -1.79 5.48
CA LEU A 222 14.32 -2.54 4.42
C LEU A 222 13.18 -1.73 3.82
N CYS A 223 13.11 -1.74 2.49
CA CYS A 223 12.00 -1.19 1.74
C CYS A 223 11.39 -2.25 0.83
N VAL A 224 10.09 -2.15 0.59
CA VAL A 224 9.41 -2.87 -0.49
C VAL A 224 9.23 -1.96 -1.69
N ARG A 225 9.36 -2.54 -2.88
CA ARG A 225 9.08 -1.86 -4.15
C ARG A 225 8.24 -2.76 -5.04
N ALA A 226 6.94 -2.49 -5.16
CA ALA A 226 6.08 -3.25 -6.06
C ALA A 226 6.17 -2.69 -7.49
N GLY A 227 6.97 -3.35 -8.33
CA GLY A 227 7.16 -3.02 -9.75
C GLY A 227 8.24 -1.95 -9.97
N THR A 228 8.73 -1.85 -11.21
CA THR A 228 9.86 -1.00 -11.59
C THR A 228 9.57 0.50 -11.55
N ARG A 229 8.30 0.90 -11.46
CA ARG A 229 7.88 2.30 -11.26
C ARG A 229 7.32 2.55 -9.86
N GLY A 230 7.28 1.52 -9.01
CA GLY A 230 6.90 1.67 -7.60
C GLY A 230 7.90 2.56 -6.83
N ARG A 231 7.38 3.36 -5.90
CA ARG A 231 8.19 4.08 -4.92
C ARG A 231 8.60 3.12 -3.81
N PHE A 232 9.69 3.44 -3.13
CA PHE A 232 10.11 2.68 -1.95
C PHE A 232 9.16 3.00 -0.79
N ILE A 233 8.67 1.95 -0.14
CA ILE A 233 7.93 2.05 1.11
C ILE A 233 8.73 1.32 2.18
N PRO A 234 9.00 1.96 3.34
CA PRO A 234 9.68 1.29 4.44
C PRO A 234 8.87 0.07 4.88
N LEU A 235 9.53 -1.08 4.95
CA LEU A 235 8.92 -2.32 5.40
C LEU A 235 9.04 -2.39 6.93
N VAL A 236 7.96 -2.04 7.62
CA VAL A 236 7.88 -1.99 9.10
C VAL A 236 6.76 -2.86 9.67
N THR A 237 6.15 -3.71 8.83
CA THR A 237 5.16 -4.71 9.23
C THR A 237 5.54 -6.06 8.66
N ASP A 238 5.03 -7.12 9.28
CA ASP A 238 5.21 -8.49 8.79
C ASP A 238 4.69 -8.68 7.37
N LEU A 239 5.35 -9.61 6.66
CA LEU A 239 5.10 -9.93 5.27
C LEU A 239 3.66 -10.42 5.04
N PRO A 240 3.09 -10.15 3.85
CA PRO A 240 1.76 -10.60 3.51
C PRO A 240 1.66 -12.14 3.53
N ARG A 241 0.47 -12.66 3.84
CA ARG A 241 0.07 -14.07 3.88
C ARG A 241 -0.04 -14.68 2.48
N ASN A 242 1.06 -14.67 1.74
CA ASN A 242 1.17 -15.34 0.45
C ASN A 242 2.58 -15.91 0.25
N ARG A 243 2.72 -16.69 -0.82
CA ARG A 243 3.99 -17.30 -1.25
C ARG A 243 4.61 -16.60 -2.45
N SER A 244 4.03 -15.49 -2.89
CA SER A 244 4.53 -14.77 -4.06
C SER A 244 5.93 -14.24 -3.78
N PRO A 245 6.83 -14.17 -4.78
CA PRO A 245 8.13 -13.55 -4.59
C PRO A 245 8.02 -12.12 -4.07
N LEU A 246 8.90 -11.71 -3.17
CA LEU A 246 9.00 -10.32 -2.70
C LEU A 246 10.30 -9.69 -3.15
N PHE A 247 10.20 -8.49 -3.71
CA PHE A 247 11.34 -7.67 -4.03
C PHE A 247 11.62 -6.69 -2.88
N ILE A 248 12.78 -6.83 -2.25
CA ILE A 248 13.27 -6.01 -1.15
C ILE A 248 14.39 -5.11 -1.65
N VAL A 249 14.29 -3.83 -1.33
CA VAL A 249 15.40 -2.89 -1.48
C VAL A 249 16.03 -2.71 -0.11
N VAL A 250 17.33 -2.91 -0.02
CA VAL A 250 18.10 -2.72 1.21
C VAL A 250 18.82 -1.38 1.12
N LEU A 251 18.59 -0.51 2.09
CA LEU A 251 19.29 0.77 2.23
C LEU A 251 20.21 0.68 3.45
N THR A 252 21.38 1.33 3.39
CA THR A 252 22.18 1.58 4.58
C THR A 252 21.43 2.56 5.49
N THR A 253 21.25 2.24 6.76
CA THR A 253 20.60 3.12 7.73
C THR A 253 21.39 4.42 7.87
N GLY A 254 20.69 5.56 7.84
CA GLY A 254 21.32 6.89 7.85
C GLY A 254 21.79 7.40 6.48
N SER A 255 21.70 6.60 5.41
CA SER A 255 21.95 7.10 4.05
C SER A 255 20.91 8.15 3.63
N PRO A 256 21.21 9.00 2.63
CA PRO A 256 20.24 9.99 2.12
C PRO A 256 18.91 9.34 1.68
N ALA A 257 18.98 8.18 1.02
CA ALA A 257 17.80 7.42 0.63
C ALA A 257 16.99 6.92 1.85
N ALA A 258 17.65 6.46 2.91
CA ALA A 258 16.99 6.03 4.14
C ALA A 258 16.34 7.20 4.89
N LEU A 259 17.02 8.35 4.97
CA LEU A 259 16.50 9.57 5.61
C LEU A 259 15.33 10.19 4.84
N ALA A 260 15.21 9.93 3.54
CA ALA A 260 14.09 10.39 2.73
C ALA A 260 12.79 9.58 2.93
N LEU A 261 12.86 8.44 3.61
CA LEU A 261 11.71 7.60 3.92
C LEU A 261 10.73 8.31 4.85
N ARG A 262 9.44 8.00 4.70
CA ARG A 262 8.36 8.61 5.47
C ARG A 262 7.55 7.52 6.14
N TYR A 263 7.37 7.64 7.44
CA TYR A 263 6.66 6.68 8.27
C TYR A 263 5.32 7.28 8.71
N PRO A 264 4.17 6.69 8.33
CA PRO A 264 2.89 7.17 8.83
C PRO A 264 2.76 6.86 10.32
N ASP A 265 2.38 7.86 11.10
CA ASP A 265 2.04 7.67 12.51
C ASP A 265 0.59 7.22 12.62
N VAL A 266 0.41 5.89 12.63
CA VAL A 266 -0.92 5.29 12.65
C VAL A 266 -1.55 5.25 14.04
N ASP A 267 -0.76 5.51 15.08
CA ASP A 267 -1.15 5.39 16.48
C ASP A 267 -1.74 6.70 17.03
N VAL A 268 -1.44 7.83 16.37
CA VAL A 268 -1.99 9.14 16.73
C VAL A 268 -3.50 9.22 16.44
N GLN A 269 -4.26 9.64 17.46
CA GLN A 269 -5.71 9.82 17.42
C GLN A 269 -6.10 11.15 16.78
#